data_AF-A0AAW9KVU5-F1
#
_entry.id   AF-A0AAW9KVU5-F1
#
_cell.length_a   1.000
_cell.length_b   1.000
_cell.length_c   1.000
_cell.angle_alpha   90.00
_cell.angle_beta   90.00
_cell.angle_gamma   90.00
#
_symmetry.space_group_name_H-M   'P 1'
#
loop_
_entity.id
_entity.type
_entity.pdbx_description
1 polymer ?
#
loop_
_entity_poly.entity_id
_entity_poly.type
_entity_poly.pdbx_seq_one_letter_code
_entity_poly.pdbx_strand_id
1 'polypeptide(L)' 'MDQTEMECYPTVRDRGQVTIPEDVREPLGIEPGDRIKLTVERLD' A
#
# COMPACT_ATOMS: atom_id res chain seq x y z
N MET A 1 19.70 -3.49 -7.89
CA MET A 1 18.93 -2.29 -7.52
C MET A 1 17.90 -2.80 -6.54
N ASP A 2 18.18 -2.63 -5.24
CA ASP A 2 17.27 -3.02 -4.16
C ASP A 2 15.90 -2.41 -4.43
N GLN A 3 14.95 -3.27 -4.81
CA GLN A 3 13.54 -2.90 -4.86
C GLN A 3 13.18 -2.59 -3.42
N THR A 4 12.97 -1.31 -3.13
CA THR A 4 12.59 -0.85 -1.80
C THR A 4 11.11 -1.22 -1.62
N GLU A 5 10.86 -2.48 -1.31
CA GLU A 5 9.53 -2.95 -0.92
C GLU A 5 9.20 -2.29 0.42
N MET A 6 8.10 -1.54 0.48
CA MET A 6 7.59 -0.96 1.73
C MET A 6 6.37 -1.74 2.18
N GLU A 7 6.41 -2.22 3.41
CA GLU A 7 5.30 -2.92 4.04
C GLU A 7 4.43 -1.94 4.82
N CYS A 8 3.11 -2.05 4.66
CA CYS A 8 2.15 -1.33 5.50
C CYS A 8 1.04 -2.28 5.95
N TYR A 9 0.45 -1.98 7.10
CA TYR A 9 -0.55 -2.84 7.76
C TYR A 9 -1.90 -2.11 7.93
N PRO A 10 -2.53 -1.65 6.84
CA PRO A 10 -3.82 -0.97 6.93
C PRO A 10 -4.94 -1.96 7.26
N THR A 11 -5.90 -1.51 8.07
CA THR A 11 -7.15 -2.25 8.27
C THR A 11 -8.06 -2.08 7.04
N VAL A 12 -8.67 -3.18 6.62
CA VAL A 12 -9.69 -3.17 5.56
C VAL A 12 -10.95 -2.46 6.06
N ARG A 13 -11.38 -1.44 5.31
CA ARG A 13 -12.63 -0.68 5.56
C ARG A 13 -13.80 -1.28 4.77
N ASP A 14 -14.96 -0.62 4.87
CA ASP A 14 -16.15 -0.99 4.12
C ASP A 14 -15.85 -1.23 2.63
N ARG A 15 -16.50 -2.24 2.05
CA ARG A 15 -16.37 -2.62 0.64
C ARG A 15 -14.95 -3.03 0.22
N GLY A 16 -14.11 -3.47 1.16
CA GLY A 16 -12.77 -3.96 0.84
C GLY A 16 -11.75 -2.87 0.54
N GLN A 17 -12.05 -1.61 0.90
CA GLN A 17 -11.13 -0.50 0.68
C GLN A 17 -9.98 -0.55 1.69
N VAL A 18 -8.74 -0.34 1.20
CA VAL A 18 -7.57 -0.04 2.04
C VAL A 18 -7.03 1.32 1.68
N THR A 19 -6.50 2.03 2.67
CA THR A 19 -5.80 3.30 2.47
C THR A 19 -4.31 3.04 2.55
N ILE A 20 -3.56 3.41 1.52
CA ILE A 20 -2.09 3.42 1.57
C ILE A 20 -1.68 4.62 2.42
N PRO A 21 -1.00 4.43 3.57
CA PRO A 21 -0.56 5.52 4.43
C PRO A 21 0.41 6.47 3.72
N GLU A 22 0.47 7.73 4.17
CA GLU A 22 1.31 8.76 3.54
C GLU A 22 2.80 8.42 3.61
N ASP A 23 3.22 7.83 4.73
CA ASP A 23 4.57 7.31 5.00
C ASP A 23 5.02 6.20 4.04
N VAL A 24 4.07 5.55 3.34
CA VAL A 24 4.36 4.57 2.29
C VAL A 24 4.14 5.16 0.89
N ARG A 25 3.09 5.98 0.73
CA ARG A 25 2.74 6.61 -0.55
C ARG A 25 3.83 7.55 -1.05
N GLU A 26 4.34 8.43 -0.19
CA GLU A 26 5.29 9.48 -0.59
C GLU A 26 6.66 8.92 -1.01
N PRO A 27 7.29 8.01 -0.24
CA PRO A 27 8.61 7.49 -0.63
C PRO A 27 8.56 6.59 -1.88
N LEU A 28 7.42 5.92 -2.10
CA LEU A 28 7.17 5.15 -3.34
C LEU A 28 6.74 6.02 -4.52
N GLY A 29 6.51 7.32 -4.30
CA GLY A 29 6.08 8.25 -5.35
C GLY A 29 4.74 7.90 -5.99
N ILE A 30 3.81 7.34 -5.21
CA ILE A 30 2.50 6.90 -5.73
C ILE A 30 1.57 8.10 -5.86
N GLU A 31 1.08 8.34 -7.07
CA GLU A 31 0.21 9.46 -7.42
C GLU A 31 -1.22 9.01 -7.81
N PRO A 32 -2.22 9.91 -7.75
CA PRO A 32 -3.56 9.61 -8.22
C PRO A 32 -3.58 9.20 -9.70
N GLY A 33 -4.04 7.98 -9.98
CA GLY A 33 -4.11 7.43 -11.34
C GLY A 33 -3.08 6.31 -11.59
N ASP A 34 -2.12 6.12 -10.69
CA ASP A 34 -1.13 5.07 -10.82
C ASP A 34 -1.74 3.67 -10.66
N ARG A 35 -1.20 2.74 -11.45
CA ARG A 35 -1.46 1.31 -11.30
C ARG A 35 -0.34 0.68 -10.50
N ILE A 36 -0.67 0.16 -9.33
CA ILE A 36 0.29 -0.49 -8.43
C ILE A 36 0.06 -2.01 -8.38
N LYS A 37 1.12 -2.76 -8.09
CA LYS A 37 1.05 -4.18 -7.73
C LYS A 37 0.89 -4.29 -6.22
N LEU A 38 -0.03 -5.13 -5.76
CA LEU A 38 -0.32 -5.35 -4.34
C LEU A 38 -0.16 -6.84 -4.01
N THR A 39 0.44 -7.13 -2.86
CA THR A 39 0.45 -8.46 -2.22
C THR A 39 -0.25 -8.30 -0.88
N VAL A 40 -1.19 -9.19 -0.55
CA VAL A 40 -2.01 -9.10 0.67
C VAL A 40 -1.84 -10.36 1.50
N GLU A 41 -1.54 -10.20 2.78
CA GLU A 41 -1.52 -11.26 3.79
C GLU A 41 -2.45 -10.87 4.95
N ARG A 42 -3.26 -11.81 5.43
CA ARG A 42 -4.14 -11.58 6.59
C ARG A 42 -3.34 -11.89 7.86
N LEU A 43 -3.31 -10.94 8.79
CA LEU A 43 -2.71 -11.11 10.11
C LEU A 43 -3.78 -11.47 11.15
N ASP A 44 -3.45 -12.39 12.06
CA ASP A 44 -4.31 -12.85 13.18
C ASP A 44 -4.01 -12.09 14.48
#